data_AF-A0A560FGM3-F1
#
_entry.id   AF-A0A560FGM3-F1
#
_cell.length_a   1.000
_cell.length_b   1.000
_cell.length_c   1.000
_cell.angle_alpha   90.00
_cell.angle_beta   90.00
_cell.angle_gamma   90.00
#
_symmetry.space_group_name_H-M   'P 1'
#
loop_
_entity.id
_entity.type
_entity.pdbx_description
1 polymer ?
#
loop_
_entity_poly.entity_id
_entity_poly.type
_entity_poly.pdbx_seq_one_letter_code
_entity_poly.pdbx_strand_id
1 'polypeptide(L)'
;MPRIAAVMTGLLMLAAGAAWGQGAPQRSTSKGPTIAVDPAACQWAVRHEPAPDVAYQPGVDVDGNPVAPADLDGGVRLPAPQRIEIPLTARLARALPRAPGTAWPRADAYLGLLTVEGDQVLFNGQPLTDPAADELAALCRQQELSGR
;
A
#
# COMPACT_ATOMS: atom_id res chain seq x y z
N MET A 1 23.31 11.24 -49.37
CA MET A 1 22.22 11.30 -50.36
C MET A 1 21.59 12.69 -50.32
N PRO A 2 21.25 13.28 -51.46
CA PRO A 2 21.04 14.72 -51.60
C PRO A 2 19.57 15.14 -51.42
N ARG A 3 19.42 16.41 -51.01
CA ARG A 3 18.39 17.38 -51.43
C ARG A 3 16.92 17.05 -51.15
N ILE A 4 16.29 17.84 -50.28
CA ILE A 4 15.03 18.51 -50.67
C ILE A 4 15.09 19.96 -50.19
N ALA A 5 15.02 20.85 -51.18
CA ALA A 5 15.05 22.29 -51.07
C ALA A 5 13.67 22.84 -50.67
N ALA A 6 13.72 24.04 -50.11
CA ALA A 6 12.62 24.80 -49.56
C ALA A 6 11.72 25.48 -50.61
N VAL A 7 10.73 26.20 -50.05
CA VAL A 7 10.03 27.40 -50.56
C VAL A 7 8.73 27.08 -51.33
N MET A 8 7.55 27.25 -50.72
CA MET A 8 6.71 28.48 -50.65
C MET A 8 6.50 29.09 -52.05
N THR A 9 5.35 29.46 -52.58
CA THR A 9 4.20 30.25 -52.08
C THR A 9 3.25 30.27 -53.29
N GLY A 10 1.97 29.93 -53.22
CA GLY A 10 0.89 30.84 -52.80
C GLY A 10 -0.22 30.84 -53.87
N LEU A 11 -1.49 30.77 -53.46
CA LEU A 11 -2.62 31.20 -54.29
C LEU A 11 -3.85 31.56 -53.44
N LEU A 12 -4.04 32.88 -53.31
CA LEU A 12 -5.26 33.68 -53.37
C LEU A 12 -6.65 33.11 -52.97
N MET A 13 -7.13 33.61 -51.82
CA MET A 13 -8.49 34.11 -51.48
C MET A 13 -9.73 33.64 -52.28
N LEU A 14 -10.64 32.95 -51.58
CA LEU A 14 -12.10 33.17 -51.73
C LEU A 14 -12.75 33.29 -50.34
N ALA A 15 -13.40 34.42 -50.10
CA ALA A 15 -14.24 34.68 -48.95
C ALA A 15 -15.61 34.02 -49.14
N ALA A 16 -16.04 33.21 -48.17
CA ALA A 16 -17.44 32.83 -47.99
C ALA A 16 -17.73 32.87 -46.49
N GLY A 17 -18.59 33.81 -46.08
CA GLY A 17 -19.01 33.95 -44.71
C GLY A 17 -19.76 32.70 -44.24
N ALA A 18 -19.25 32.11 -43.17
CA ALA A 18 -20.03 31.22 -42.33
C ALA A 18 -19.90 31.76 -40.90
N ALA A 19 -21.00 32.33 -40.40
CA ALA A 19 -21.13 32.65 -38.98
C ALA A 19 -21.10 31.33 -38.19
N TRP A 20 -19.91 30.93 -37.75
CA TRP A 20 -19.78 29.82 -36.82
C TRP A 20 -20.13 30.38 -35.45
N GLY A 21 -21.36 30.11 -35.02
CA GLY A 21 -21.79 30.35 -33.65
C GLY A 21 -20.78 29.71 -32.71
N GLN A 22 -20.21 30.53 -31.84
CA GLN A 22 -19.24 30.09 -30.85
C GLN A 22 -20.02 29.34 -29.78
N GLY A 23 -20.26 28.05 -30.03
CA GLY A 23 -20.64 27.12 -28.97
C GLY A 23 -19.47 27.07 -28.00
N ALA A 24 -19.57 27.80 -26.89
CA ALA A 24 -18.64 27.67 -25.80
C ALA A 24 -18.54 26.19 -25.43
N PRO A 25 -17.34 25.62 -25.24
CA PRO A 25 -17.22 24.25 -24.77
C PRO A 25 -17.86 24.20 -23.37
N GLN A 26 -19.08 23.66 -23.29
CA GLN A 26 -19.66 23.25 -22.03
C GLN A 26 -18.77 22.13 -21.51
N ARG A 27 -17.80 22.50 -20.67
CA ARG A 27 -17.15 21.56 -19.76
C ARG A 27 -18.27 21.06 -18.85
N SER A 28 -18.89 19.96 -19.23
CA SER A 28 -19.69 19.17 -18.33
C SER A 28 -18.75 18.75 -17.20
N THR A 29 -18.76 19.48 -16.09
CA THR A 29 -18.16 19.02 -14.85
C THR A 29 -19.07 17.91 -14.32
N SER A 30 -19.00 16.76 -14.99
CA SER A 30 -19.54 15.52 -14.45
C SER A 30 -18.72 15.24 -13.21
N LYS A 31 -19.23 15.70 -12.06
CA LYS A 31 -18.77 15.22 -10.76
C LYS A 31 -18.93 13.71 -10.84
N GLY A 32 -17.80 12.99 -10.82
CA GLY A 32 -17.81 11.54 -10.87
C GLY A 32 -18.75 10.97 -9.81
N PRO A 33 -19.21 9.72 -9.96
CA PRO A 33 -20.06 9.09 -8.96
C PRO A 33 -19.41 9.23 -7.57
N THR A 34 -20.18 9.74 -6.62
CA THR A 34 -19.74 9.81 -5.21
C THR A 34 -19.98 8.45 -4.60
N ILE A 35 -18.91 7.78 -4.17
CA ILE A 35 -19.02 6.53 -3.42
C ILE A 35 -19.40 6.89 -1.98
N ALA A 36 -20.55 6.41 -1.53
CA ALA A 36 -20.99 6.52 -0.15
C ALA A 36 -20.68 5.19 0.56
N VAL A 37 -19.93 5.25 1.65
CA VAL A 37 -19.62 4.10 2.50
C VAL A 37 -20.60 4.10 3.67
N ASP A 38 -21.30 2.99 3.88
CA ASP A 38 -22.16 2.80 5.06
C ASP A 38 -21.28 2.70 6.32
N PRO A 39 -21.47 3.56 7.34
CA PRO A 39 -20.72 3.48 8.59
C PRO A 39 -20.83 2.11 9.28
N ALA A 40 -21.96 1.41 9.14
CA ALA A 40 -22.13 0.08 9.71
C ALA A 40 -21.25 -0.98 9.03
N ALA A 41 -20.77 -0.73 7.81
CA ALA A 41 -19.84 -1.61 7.12
C ALA A 41 -18.40 -1.46 7.63
N CYS A 42 -18.05 -0.31 8.24
CA CYS A 42 -16.70 -0.04 8.72
C CYS A 42 -16.23 -1.00 9.83
N GLN A 43 -17.16 -1.58 10.59
CA GLN A 43 -16.85 -2.61 11.60
C GLN A 43 -16.13 -3.85 11.02
N TRP A 44 -16.24 -4.10 9.71
CA TRP A 44 -15.61 -5.22 9.03
C TRP A 44 -14.38 -4.83 8.21
N ALA A 45 -14.18 -3.54 7.96
CA ALA A 45 -13.11 -3.02 7.11
C ALA A 45 -11.86 -2.62 7.90
N VAL A 46 -12.02 -2.19 9.15
CA VAL A 46 -10.91 -1.67 9.97
C VAL A 46 -10.39 -2.76 10.92
N ARG A 47 -9.06 -2.88 11.04
CA ARG A 47 -8.47 -3.70 12.12
C ARG A 47 -8.69 -3.03 13.47
N HIS A 48 -8.83 -3.83 14.53
CA HIS A 48 -8.94 -3.31 15.88
C HIS A 48 -7.73 -2.46 16.26
N GLU A 49 -7.98 -1.19 16.64
CA GLU A 49 -7.01 -0.31 17.26
C GLU A 49 -7.29 -0.28 18.78
N PRO A 50 -6.29 -0.58 19.63
CA PRO A 50 -6.46 -0.56 21.08
C PRO A 50 -6.88 0.85 21.56
N ALA A 51 -7.81 0.91 22.50
CA ALA A 51 -8.22 2.18 23.08
C ALA A 51 -7.08 2.85 23.90
N PRO A 52 -7.08 4.19 24.09
CA PRO A 52 -5.97 4.87 24.77
C PRO A 52 -5.75 4.42 26.22
N ASP A 53 -6.80 3.94 26.88
CA ASP A 53 -6.78 3.41 28.25
C ASP A 53 -6.07 2.06 28.39
N VAL A 54 -5.83 1.35 27.28
CA VAL A 54 -5.01 0.13 27.26
C VAL A 54 -3.55 0.38 26.85
N ALA A 55 -3.15 1.65 26.70
CA ALA A 55 -1.75 1.99 26.50
C ALA A 55 -0.91 1.54 27.70
N TYR A 56 0.21 0.87 27.44
CA TYR A 56 1.12 0.38 28.48
C TYR A 56 1.60 1.53 29.38
N GLN A 57 1.36 1.40 30.68
CA GLN A 57 1.83 2.32 31.70
C GLN A 57 3.00 1.67 32.46
N PRO A 58 4.24 2.16 32.29
CA PRO A 58 5.37 1.61 32.99
C PRO A 58 5.25 1.82 34.51
N GLY A 59 5.50 0.75 35.27
CA GLY A 59 5.56 0.81 36.73
C GLY A 59 4.24 0.62 37.47
N VAL A 60 3.15 0.30 36.76
CA VAL A 60 1.85 -0.03 37.36
C VAL A 60 1.25 -1.27 36.69
N ASP A 61 0.60 -2.13 37.47
CA ASP A 61 -0.17 -3.26 36.94
C ASP A 61 -1.61 -2.87 36.55
N VAL A 62 -2.38 -3.84 36.09
CA VAL A 62 -3.78 -3.67 35.67
C VAL A 62 -4.72 -3.25 36.80
N ASP A 63 -4.35 -3.53 38.06
CA ASP A 63 -5.11 -3.19 39.26
C ASP A 63 -4.62 -1.85 39.88
N GLY A 64 -3.62 -1.20 39.26
CA GLY A 64 -3.04 0.07 39.70
C GLY A 64 -1.99 -0.08 40.81
N ASN A 65 -1.55 -1.30 41.13
CA ASN A 65 -0.48 -1.50 42.09
C ASN A 65 0.87 -1.15 41.46
N PRO A 66 1.81 -0.57 42.23
CA PRO A 66 3.15 -0.29 41.74
C PRO A 66 3.90 -1.58 41.42
N VAL A 67 4.50 -1.63 40.23
CA VAL A 67 5.34 -2.74 39.77
C VAL A 67 6.76 -2.22 39.61
N ALA A 68 7.72 -2.88 40.25
CA ALA A 68 9.13 -2.56 40.03
C ALA A 68 9.48 -2.78 38.54
N PRO A 69 10.12 -1.81 37.85
CA PRO A 69 10.56 -2.03 36.49
C PRO A 69 11.50 -3.24 36.47
N ALA A 70 11.38 -4.09 35.46
CA ALA A 70 12.37 -5.14 35.24
C ALA A 70 13.71 -4.44 34.99
N ASP A 71 14.63 -4.54 35.95
CA ASP A 71 15.98 -3.98 35.87
C ASP A 71 16.73 -4.67 34.70
N LEU A 72 16.52 -4.13 33.52
CA LEU A 72 17.37 -4.28 32.36
C LEU A 72 17.89 -2.88 32.09
N ASP A 73 19.14 -2.61 32.47
CA ASP A 73 19.86 -1.39 32.16
C ASP A 73 19.54 -0.99 30.72
N GLY A 74 18.79 0.11 30.57
CA GLY A 74 18.08 0.51 29.35
C GLY A 74 18.74 0.03 28.06
N GLY A 75 18.36 -1.18 27.63
CA GLY A 75 19.02 -1.89 26.55
C GLY A 75 19.07 -1.05 25.29
N VAL A 76 20.01 -1.36 24.40
CA VAL A 76 20.19 -0.64 23.13
C VAL A 76 18.84 -0.46 22.44
N ARG A 77 18.37 0.79 22.38
CA ARG A 77 17.18 1.17 21.61
C ARG A 77 17.56 1.18 20.15
N LEU A 78 17.50 0.01 19.52
CA LEU A 78 17.62 -0.10 18.07
C LEU A 78 16.37 0.52 17.44
N PRO A 79 16.51 1.53 16.56
CA PRO A 79 15.35 2.05 15.85
C PRO A 79 14.74 0.92 15.02
N ALA A 80 13.41 0.78 15.09
CA ALA A 80 12.71 -0.15 14.23
C ALA A 80 12.93 0.24 12.76
N PRO A 81 13.30 -0.70 11.88
CA PRO A 81 13.50 -0.39 10.47
C PRO A 81 12.18 -0.02 9.80
N GLN A 82 12.21 0.95 8.89
CA GLN A 82 11.03 1.35 8.11
C GLN A 82 10.68 0.33 7.00
N ARG A 83 11.65 -0.52 6.64
CA ARG A 83 11.55 -1.54 5.60
C ARG A 83 12.21 -2.82 6.09
N ILE A 84 11.49 -3.94 6.01
CA ILE A 84 12.01 -5.27 6.36
C ILE A 84 11.95 -6.15 5.11
N GLU A 85 13.09 -6.75 4.75
CA GLU A 85 13.22 -7.66 3.61
C GLU A 85 13.38 -9.10 4.10
N ILE A 86 12.46 -9.98 3.69
CA ILE A 86 12.39 -11.37 4.13
C ILE A 86 12.43 -12.27 2.89
N PRO A 87 13.55 -12.97 2.63
CA PRO A 87 13.61 -13.90 1.51
C PRO A 87 12.68 -15.10 1.76
N LEU A 88 11.71 -15.30 0.87
CA LEU A 88 10.81 -16.43 0.91
C LEU A 88 11.50 -17.64 0.28
N THR A 89 11.58 -18.74 1.04
CA THR A 89 12.20 -19.98 0.59
C THR A 89 11.28 -21.18 0.84
N ALA A 90 11.38 -22.21 -0.02
CA ALA A 90 10.72 -23.49 0.17
C ALA A 90 11.75 -24.60 0.39
N ARG A 91 11.50 -25.42 1.42
CA ARG A 91 12.34 -26.59 1.70
C ARG A 91 11.96 -27.75 0.77
N LEU A 92 12.79 -28.02 -0.21
CA LEU A 92 12.61 -29.08 -1.20
C LEU A 92 13.16 -30.44 -0.77
N ALA A 93 13.85 -30.51 0.38
CA ALA A 93 14.50 -31.73 0.86
C ALA A 93 13.59 -32.97 0.78
N ARG A 94 12.30 -32.83 1.12
CA ARG A 94 11.30 -33.91 1.12
C ARG A 94 10.81 -34.34 -0.28
N ALA A 95 10.96 -33.48 -1.28
CA ALA A 95 10.52 -33.75 -2.65
C ALA A 95 11.62 -34.40 -3.50
N LEU A 96 12.88 -34.38 -3.04
CA LEU A 96 14.01 -34.92 -3.77
C LEU A 96 14.28 -36.38 -3.40
N PRO A 97 14.72 -37.23 -4.37
CA PRO A 97 15.14 -38.58 -4.08
C PRO A 97 16.28 -38.61 -3.05
N ARG A 98 16.22 -39.54 -2.10
CA ARG A 98 17.26 -39.75 -1.09
C ARG A 98 17.72 -41.21 -1.09
N ALA A 99 19.02 -41.44 -1.13
CA ALA A 99 19.58 -42.76 -0.89
C ALA A 99 19.34 -43.19 0.58
N PRO A 100 19.06 -44.47 0.87
CA PRO A 100 18.94 -44.96 2.24
C PRO A 100 20.21 -44.68 3.06
N GLY A 101 20.04 -44.33 4.34
CA GLY A 101 21.17 -44.11 5.27
C GLY A 101 21.89 -42.76 5.17
N THR A 102 21.54 -41.88 4.22
CA THR A 102 22.16 -40.55 4.08
C THR A 102 21.38 -39.43 4.78
N ALA A 103 22.00 -38.28 5.03
CA ALA A 103 21.29 -37.09 5.51
C ALA A 103 20.37 -36.53 4.40
N TRP A 104 19.31 -35.81 4.80
CA TRP A 104 18.49 -35.08 3.85
C TRP A 104 19.32 -33.97 3.18
N PRO A 105 19.21 -33.79 1.86
CA PRO A 105 19.89 -32.69 1.18
C PRO A 105 19.38 -31.35 1.71
N ARG A 106 20.30 -30.41 1.96
CA ARG A 106 19.98 -29.00 2.22
C ARG A 106 19.55 -28.35 0.89
N ALA A 107 18.31 -28.61 0.52
CA ALA A 107 17.71 -28.09 -0.69
C ALA A 107 16.63 -27.09 -0.31
N ASP A 108 16.99 -25.81 -0.26
CA ASP A 108 16.07 -24.70 -0.11
C ASP A 108 16.01 -23.96 -1.46
N ALA A 109 14.81 -23.78 -1.99
CA ALA A 109 14.57 -23.03 -3.22
C ALA A 109 14.11 -21.62 -2.87
N TYR A 110 14.72 -20.62 -3.50
CA TYR A 110 14.29 -19.24 -3.41
C TYR A 110 12.99 -19.06 -4.20
N LEU A 111 11.97 -18.49 -3.56
CA LEU A 111 10.66 -18.24 -4.17
C LEU A 111 10.44 -16.77 -4.50
N GLY A 112 11.06 -15.86 -3.75
CA GLY A 112 10.87 -14.42 -3.93
C GLY A 112 11.22 -13.63 -2.68
N LEU A 113 10.96 -12.32 -2.73
CA LEU A 113 11.21 -11.41 -1.63
C LEU A 113 9.88 -10.91 -1.07
N LEU A 114 9.71 -11.04 0.24
CA LEU A 114 8.67 -10.33 0.98
C LEU A 114 9.26 -9.03 1.51
N THR A 115 8.58 -7.92 1.26
CA THR A 115 8.96 -6.61 1.78
C THR A 115 7.84 -6.09 2.67
N VAL A 116 8.15 -5.75 3.91
CA VAL A 116 7.21 -5.11 4.84
C VAL A 116 7.57 -3.64 4.96
N GLU A 117 6.62 -2.77 4.65
CA GLU A 117 6.75 -1.30 4.68
C GLU A 117 5.52 -0.72 5.39
N GLY A 118 5.67 -0.38 6.68
CA GLY A 118 4.52 0.00 7.51
C GLY A 118 3.48 -1.13 7.57
N ASP A 119 2.24 -0.84 7.13
CA ASP A 119 1.13 -1.79 7.11
C ASP A 119 1.04 -2.61 5.81
N GLN A 120 1.90 -2.34 4.82
CA GLN A 120 1.89 -3.03 3.54
C GLN A 120 2.90 -4.17 3.49
N VAL A 121 2.45 -5.30 2.91
CA VAL A 121 3.31 -6.44 2.61
C VAL A 121 3.33 -6.64 1.10
N LEU A 122 4.53 -6.61 0.52
CA LEU A 122 4.77 -6.80 -0.90
C LEU A 122 5.42 -8.16 -1.14
N PHE A 123 5.02 -8.85 -2.20
CA PHE A 123 5.71 -10.01 -2.74
C PHE A 123 6.30 -9.66 -4.11
N ASN A 124 7.62 -9.72 -4.24
CA ASN A 124 8.34 -9.31 -5.45
C ASN A 124 7.95 -7.91 -5.95
N GLY A 125 7.71 -6.97 -5.01
CA GLY A 125 7.31 -5.60 -5.31
C GLY A 125 5.83 -5.41 -5.64
N GLN A 126 5.01 -6.45 -5.59
CA GLN A 126 3.55 -6.37 -5.76
C GLN A 126 2.84 -6.47 -4.41
N PRO A 127 1.86 -5.62 -4.09
CA PRO A 127 1.13 -5.70 -2.83
C PRO A 127 0.38 -7.05 -2.71
N LEU A 128 0.45 -7.67 -1.54
CA LEU A 128 -0.34 -8.86 -1.19
C LEU A 128 -1.74 -8.50 -0.69
N THR A 129 -1.91 -7.28 -0.17
CA THR A 129 -3.21 -6.74 0.23
C THR A 129 -3.92 -6.13 -0.97
N ASP A 130 -5.24 -6.16 -0.96
CA ASP A 130 -6.04 -5.45 -1.96
C ASP A 130 -5.98 -3.94 -1.66
N PRO A 131 -5.40 -3.12 -2.56
CA PRO A 131 -5.28 -1.68 -2.32
C PRO A 131 -6.64 -0.99 -2.14
N ALA A 132 -7.72 -1.50 -2.73
CA ALA A 132 -9.06 -0.97 -2.52
C ALA A 132 -9.59 -1.25 -1.11
N ALA A 133 -9.24 -2.41 -0.53
CA ALA A 133 -9.57 -2.73 0.85
C ALA A 133 -8.78 -1.84 1.83
N ASP A 134 -7.50 -1.59 1.54
CA ASP A 134 -6.66 -0.68 2.34
C ASP A 134 -7.18 0.77 2.30
N GLU A 135 -7.64 1.24 1.13
CA GLU A 135 -8.26 2.56 0.97
C GLU A 135 -9.60 2.67 1.72
N LEU A 136 -10.45 1.65 1.62
CA LEU A 136 -11.70 1.58 2.37
C LEU A 136 -11.46 1.62 3.89
N ALA A 137 -10.48 0.86 4.37
CA ALA A 137 -10.09 0.88 5.78
C ALA A 137 -9.61 2.27 6.23
N ALA A 138 -8.87 3.00 5.37
CA ALA A 138 -8.42 4.35 5.66
C ALA A 138 -9.59 5.35 5.74
N LEU A 139 -10.57 5.27 4.84
CA LEU A 139 -11.78 6.10 4.88
C LEU A 139 -12.61 5.82 6.15
N CYS A 140 -12.74 4.56 6.53
CA CYS A 140 -13.46 4.17 7.74
C CYS A 140 -12.81 4.73 9.02
N ARG A 141 -11.46 4.71 9.12
CA ARG A 141 -10.75 5.34 10.24
C ARG A 141 -11.03 6.85 10.35
N GLN A 142 -11.16 7.56 9.24
CA GLN A 142 -11.48 9.00 9.26
C GLN A 142 -12.90 9.29 9.75
N GLN A 143 -13.86 8.42 9.43
CA GLN A 143 -15.25 8.53 9.89
C GLN A 143 -15.35 8.33 11.41
N GLU A 144 -14.64 7.34 11.96
CA GLU A 144 -14.60 7.08 13.41
C GLU A 144 -14.00 8.25 14.22
N LEU A 145 -13.03 8.97 13.65
CA LEU A 145 -12.44 10.17 14.26
C LEU A 145 -13.34 11.40 14.20
N SER A 146 -14.27 11.47 13.24
CA SER A 146 -15.19 12.60 13.06
C SER A 146 -16.49 12.46 13.88
N GLY A 147 -16.79 11.24 14.34
CA GLY A 147 -17.96 10.92 15.16
C GLY A 147 -17.70 10.94 16.67
N ARG A 148 -16.48 11.26 17.10
CA ARG A 148 -16.07 11.46 18.50
C ARG A 148 -15.98 12.95 18.83
#